data_AF-A0A352PLJ4-F1
#
_entry.id   AF-A0A352PLJ4-F1
#
_cell.length_a   1.000
_cell.length_b   1.000
_cell.length_c   1.000
_cell.angle_alpha   90.00
_cell.angle_beta   90.00
_cell.angle_gamma   90.00
#
_symmetry.space_group_name_H-M   'P 1'
#
loop_
_entity.id
_entity.type
_entity.pdbx_description
1 polymer ?
#
loop_
_entity_poly.entity_id
_entity_poly.type
_entity_poly.pdbx_seq_one_letter_code
_entity_poly.pdbx_strand_id
1 'polypeptide(L)'
;MMNNILYDTQPDPFMIIGIIFPFFMFILIAIISIVTTRKKAKLKNNNHSSEIRRSLNQKYNNLMQKKSKHKCEFNAERVREMNKICPNCHSTIKSHERTCPVCGSSLKNVCPVCGLINHEKSILCQECHSKLPSARKKHKYRDSQIKHGKGEDYWMEF
;
A
#
# COMPACT_ATOMS: atom_id res chain seq x y z
N MET A 1 -46.94 -12.11 -87.36
CA MET A 1 -47.56 -11.93 -86.04
C MET A 1 -47.01 -13.01 -85.12
N MET A 2 -45.96 -12.71 -84.38
CA MET A 2 -45.37 -13.64 -83.40
C MET A 2 -45.88 -13.23 -82.01
N ASN A 3 -46.74 -14.07 -81.42
CA ASN A 3 -47.19 -13.90 -80.04
C ASN A 3 -46.14 -14.52 -79.11
N ASN A 4 -45.48 -13.69 -78.31
CA ASN A 4 -44.64 -14.12 -77.20
C ASN A 4 -45.53 -14.69 -76.09
N ILE A 5 -45.45 -16.00 -75.89
CA ILE A 5 -45.99 -16.65 -74.69
C ILE A 5 -44.94 -16.45 -73.58
N LEU A 6 -45.21 -15.49 -72.71
CA LEU A 6 -44.46 -15.27 -71.49
C LEU A 6 -44.78 -16.42 -70.53
N TYR A 7 -43.89 -17.39 -70.37
CA TYR A 7 -44.02 -18.45 -69.39
C TYR A 7 -43.81 -17.88 -67.98
N ASP A 8 -44.90 -17.73 -67.22
CA ASP A 8 -44.84 -17.42 -65.79
C ASP A 8 -44.44 -18.69 -65.03
N THR A 9 -43.15 -18.81 -64.72
CA THR A 9 -42.60 -19.92 -63.94
C THR A 9 -42.46 -19.44 -62.50
N GLN A 10 -43.53 -19.59 -61.71
CA GLN A 10 -43.42 -19.39 -60.27
C GLN A 10 -42.64 -20.57 -59.65
N PRO A 11 -41.50 -20.31 -58.99
CA PRO A 11 -40.71 -21.35 -58.34
C PRO A 11 -41.49 -22.00 -57.19
N ASP A 12 -41.31 -23.31 -57.01
CA ASP A 12 -41.94 -24.03 -55.91
C ASP A 12 -41.38 -23.55 -54.56
N PRO A 13 -42.24 -23.30 -53.56
CA PRO A 13 -41.81 -22.76 -52.28
C PRO A 13 -40.85 -23.70 -51.52
N PHE A 14 -40.88 -25.00 -51.79
CA PHE A 14 -40.01 -25.98 -51.13
C PHE A 14 -38.55 -25.90 -51.58
N MET A 15 -38.25 -25.70 -52.87
CA MET A 15 -36.87 -25.46 -53.31
C MET A 15 -36.29 -24.16 -52.75
N ILE A 16 -37.08 -23.09 -52.69
CA ILE A 16 -36.64 -21.81 -52.10
C ILE A 16 -36.27 -21.99 -50.62
N ILE A 17 -37.13 -22.69 -49.85
CA ILE A 17 -36.87 -22.98 -48.45
C ILE A 17 -35.62 -23.84 -48.29
N GLY A 18 -35.42 -24.86 -49.14
CA GLY A 18 -34.25 -25.74 -49.10
C GLY A 18 -32.92 -25.03 -49.34
N ILE A 19 -32.93 -23.94 -50.13
CA ILE A 19 -31.75 -23.12 -50.39
C ILE A 19 -31.53 -22.09 -49.28
N ILE A 20 -32.59 -21.40 -48.81
CA ILE A 20 -32.45 -20.30 -47.84
C ILE A 20 -32.19 -20.83 -46.42
N PHE A 21 -32.80 -21.95 -46.03
CA PHE A 21 -32.68 -22.52 -44.69
C PHE A 21 -31.23 -22.81 -44.26
N PRO A 22 -30.36 -23.45 -45.07
CA PRO A 22 -28.96 -23.65 -44.69
C PRO A 22 -28.21 -22.32 -44.52
N PHE A 23 -28.43 -21.32 -45.40
CA PHE A 23 -27.81 -20.00 -45.22
C PHE A 23 -28.27 -19.34 -43.93
N PHE A 24 -29.56 -19.43 -43.60
CA PHE A 24 -30.09 -18.90 -42.34
C PHE A 24 -29.48 -19.62 -41.13
N MET A 25 -29.35 -20.95 -41.18
CA MET A 25 -28.69 -21.73 -40.13
C MET A 25 -27.21 -21.37 -39.97
N PHE A 26 -26.47 -21.21 -41.07
CA PHE A 26 -25.07 -20.76 -41.03
C PHE A 26 -24.96 -19.35 -40.43
N ILE A 27 -25.86 -18.43 -40.77
CA ILE A 27 -25.91 -17.09 -40.21
C ILE A 27 -26.19 -17.15 -38.69
N LEU A 28 -27.14 -17.96 -38.24
CA LEU A 28 -27.41 -18.14 -36.81
C LEU A 28 -26.20 -18.70 -36.05
N ILE A 29 -25.53 -19.72 -36.59
CA ILE A 29 -24.33 -20.32 -35.99
C ILE A 29 -23.20 -19.27 -35.89
N ALA A 30 -23.01 -18.44 -36.93
CA ALA A 30 -22.02 -17.37 -36.92
C ALA A 30 -22.33 -16.31 -35.85
N ILE A 31 -23.60 -15.89 -35.72
CA ILE A 31 -24.04 -14.94 -34.69
C ILE A 31 -23.78 -15.49 -33.28
N ILE A 32 -24.12 -16.76 -33.02
CA ILE A 32 -23.88 -17.42 -31.73
C ILE A 32 -22.38 -17.45 -31.40
N SER A 33 -21.54 -17.74 -32.38
CA SER A 33 -20.06 -17.76 -32.23
C SER A 33 -19.49 -16.37 -31.88
N ILE A 34 -20.01 -15.31 -32.50
CA ILE A 34 -19.60 -13.92 -32.20
C ILE A 34 -20.02 -13.51 -30.78
N VAL A 35 -21.22 -13.87 -30.33
CA VAL A 35 -21.71 -13.50 -28.99
C VAL A 35 -20.93 -14.22 -27.88
N THR A 36 -20.63 -15.50 -28.06
CA THR A 36 -19.91 -16.30 -27.05
C THR A 36 -18.45 -15.84 -26.86
N THR A 37 -17.76 -15.48 -27.95
CA THR A 37 -16.39 -14.94 -27.89
C THR A 37 -16.32 -13.60 -27.15
N ARG A 38 -17.26 -12.68 -27.41
CA ARG A 38 -17.37 -11.40 -26.70
C ARG A 38 -17.61 -11.58 -25.20
N LYS A 39 -18.46 -12.52 -24.79
CA LYS A 39 -18.70 -12.84 -23.37
C LYS A 39 -17.44 -13.35 -22.66
N LYS A 40 -16.69 -14.26 -23.30
CA LYS A 40 -15.42 -14.79 -22.74
C LYS A 40 -14.38 -13.68 -22.54
N ALA A 41 -14.24 -12.76 -23.50
CA ALA A 41 -13.32 -11.62 -23.37
C ALA A 41 -13.70 -10.68 -22.21
N LYS A 42 -14.99 -10.35 -22.07
CA LYS A 42 -15.50 -9.52 -20.95
C LYS A 42 -15.27 -10.19 -19.59
N LEU A 43 -15.47 -11.50 -19.49
CA LEU A 43 -15.24 -12.27 -18.26
C LEU A 43 -13.75 -12.28 -17.87
N LYS A 44 -12.84 -12.47 -18.84
CA LYS A 44 -11.39 -12.42 -18.61
C LYS A 44 -10.94 -11.05 -18.09
N ASN A 45 -11.43 -9.96 -18.67
CA ASN A 45 -11.10 -8.60 -18.23
C ASN A 45 -11.61 -8.31 -16.80
N ASN A 46 -12.83 -8.74 -16.47
CA ASN A 46 -13.37 -8.61 -15.13
C ASN A 46 -12.57 -9.41 -14.10
N ASN A 47 -12.19 -10.65 -14.43
CA ASN A 47 -11.39 -11.50 -13.57
C ASN A 47 -10.00 -10.88 -13.32
N HIS A 48 -9.32 -10.41 -14.38
CA HIS A 48 -8.02 -9.75 -14.26
C HIS A 48 -8.08 -8.47 -13.39
N SER A 49 -9.11 -7.65 -13.57
CA SER A 49 -9.35 -6.47 -12.72
C SER A 49 -9.58 -6.86 -11.25
N SER A 50 -10.28 -7.97 -11.01
CA SER A 50 -10.52 -8.49 -9.65
C SER A 50 -9.25 -9.02 -8.98
N GLU A 51 -8.35 -9.65 -9.72
CA GLU A 51 -7.06 -10.16 -9.23
C GLU A 51 -6.11 -9.02 -8.84
N ILE A 52 -6.02 -7.98 -9.67
CA ILE A 52 -5.23 -6.78 -9.35
C ILE A 52 -5.69 -6.17 -8.02
N ARG A 53 -7.01 -5.99 -7.84
CA ARG A 53 -7.57 -5.46 -6.58
C ARG A 53 -7.24 -6.33 -5.37
N ARG A 54 -7.33 -7.66 -5.49
CA ARG A 54 -6.97 -8.60 -4.41
C ARG A 54 -5.48 -8.49 -4.05
N SER A 55 -4.59 -8.44 -5.04
CA SER A 55 -3.14 -8.32 -4.81
C SER A 55 -2.76 -7.02 -4.10
N LEU A 56 -3.40 -5.91 -4.47
CA LEU A 56 -3.22 -4.61 -3.81
C LEU A 56 -3.71 -4.64 -2.35
N ASN A 57 -4.90 -5.18 -2.11
CA ASN A 57 -5.45 -5.31 -0.77
C ASN A 57 -4.58 -6.21 0.11
N GLN A 58 -4.07 -7.33 -0.43
CA GLN A 58 -3.15 -8.21 0.29
C GLN A 58 -1.85 -7.48 0.66
N LYS A 59 -1.25 -6.76 -0.30
CA LYS A 59 -0.05 -5.96 -0.04
C LYS A 59 -0.28 -4.91 1.03
N TYR A 60 -1.41 -4.21 0.97
CA TYR A 60 -1.81 -3.23 1.99
C TYR A 60 -1.96 -3.85 3.38
N ASN A 61 -2.64 -5.00 3.48
CA ASN A 61 -2.82 -5.72 4.74
C ASN A 61 -1.48 -6.16 5.34
N ASN A 62 -0.56 -6.68 4.52
CA ASN A 62 0.77 -7.07 4.95
C ASN A 62 1.58 -5.87 5.48
N LEU A 63 1.49 -4.70 4.84
CA LEU A 63 2.14 -3.47 5.31
C LEU A 63 1.58 -3.00 6.66
N MET A 64 0.26 -3.10 6.85
CA MET A 64 -0.38 -2.73 8.11
C MET A 64 -0.06 -3.71 9.24
N GLN A 65 0.00 -5.02 8.95
CA GLN A 65 0.46 -6.02 9.90
C GLN A 65 1.93 -5.81 10.30
N LYS A 66 2.80 -5.43 9.34
CA LYS A 66 4.20 -5.08 9.63
C LYS A 66 4.30 -3.86 10.57
N LYS A 67 3.41 -2.87 10.43
CA LYS A 67 3.34 -1.71 11.33
C LYS A 67 2.84 -2.10 12.74
N SER A 68 1.86 -2.99 12.85
CA SER A 68 1.33 -3.42 14.16
C SER A 68 2.30 -4.31 14.94
N LYS A 69 3.22 -5.01 14.24
CA LYS A 69 4.25 -5.85 14.89
C LYS A 69 5.33 -5.05 15.63
N HIS A 70 5.52 -3.77 15.29
CA HIS A 70 6.25 -2.83 16.16
C HIS A 70 5.33 -2.31 17.27
N LYS A 71 4.70 -3.23 18.02
CA LYS A 71 4.20 -2.93 19.35
C LYS A 71 5.45 -2.62 20.16
N CYS A 72 5.59 -1.38 20.62
CA CYS A 72 6.73 -0.97 21.45
C CYS A 72 6.72 -1.82 22.72
N GLU A 73 7.46 -2.92 22.73
CA GLU A 73 7.59 -3.81 23.87
C GLU A 73 8.68 -3.22 24.76
N PHE A 74 8.26 -2.61 25.87
CA PHE A 74 9.17 -2.09 26.88
C PHE A 74 8.80 -2.68 28.24
N ASN A 75 9.80 -2.92 29.09
CA ASN A 75 9.57 -3.38 30.45
C ASN A 75 9.23 -2.18 31.35
N ALA A 76 7.97 -2.10 31.79
CA ALA A 76 7.49 -1.00 32.63
C ALA A 76 8.23 -0.87 33.98
N GLU A 77 8.71 -1.99 34.54
CA GLU A 77 9.47 -1.97 35.79
C GLU A 77 10.85 -1.36 35.58
N ARG A 78 11.56 -1.75 34.52
CA ARG A 78 12.84 -1.15 34.13
C ARG A 78 12.71 0.36 33.93
N VAL A 79 11.64 0.81 33.27
CA VAL A 79 11.38 2.24 33.07
C VAL A 79 11.20 2.98 34.40
N ARG A 80 10.50 2.39 35.38
CA ARG A 80 10.35 2.97 36.71
C ARG A 80 11.69 3.10 37.44
N GLU A 81 12.54 2.09 37.35
CA GLU A 81 13.88 2.14 37.95
C GLU A 81 14.76 3.19 37.28
N MET A 82 14.76 3.26 35.95
CA MET A 82 15.52 4.28 35.22
C MET A 82 15.05 5.70 35.53
N ASN A 83 13.76 5.91 35.76
CA ASN A 83 13.22 7.22 36.12
C ASN A 83 13.69 7.74 37.49
N LYS A 84 14.34 6.90 38.32
CA LYS A 84 14.99 7.33 39.57
C LYS A 84 16.35 7.96 39.32
N ILE A 85 16.87 7.93 38.09
CA ILE A 85 18.22 8.39 37.74
C ILE A 85 18.11 9.52 36.72
N CYS A 86 18.81 10.63 36.96
CA CYS A 86 18.86 11.73 36.01
C CYS A 86 19.58 11.30 34.73
N PRO A 87 18.96 11.44 33.54
CA PRO A 87 19.59 11.00 32.28
C PRO A 87 20.73 11.92 31.81
N ASN A 88 20.97 13.05 32.49
CA ASN A 88 22.02 14.01 32.12
C ASN A 88 23.27 13.87 33.01
N CYS A 89 23.11 13.68 34.32
CA CYS A 89 24.23 13.59 35.27
C CYS A 89 24.27 12.30 36.10
N HIS A 90 23.31 11.39 35.92
CA HIS A 90 23.20 10.12 36.63
C HIS A 90 23.01 10.20 38.16
N SER A 91 22.69 11.38 38.70
CA SER A 91 22.30 11.49 40.10
C SER A 91 20.93 10.88 40.35
N THR A 92 20.71 10.33 41.54
CA THR A 92 19.38 9.91 41.98
C THR A 92 18.45 11.12 42.09
N ILE A 93 17.25 11.01 41.53
CA ILE A 93 16.20 12.02 41.55
C ILE A 93 15.00 11.49 42.32
N LYS A 94 14.35 12.37 43.10
CA LYS A 94 13.11 12.03 43.78
C LYS A 94 11.97 12.03 42.78
N SER A 95 10.94 11.23 43.06
CA SER A 95 9.76 11.20 42.20
C SER A 95 9.14 12.61 42.10
N HIS A 96 8.69 12.98 40.90
CA HIS A 96 7.94 14.21 40.58
C HIS A 96 8.72 15.52 40.40
N GLU A 97 10.05 15.51 40.44
CA GLU A 97 10.84 16.70 40.13
C GLU A 97 10.78 17.07 38.63
N ARG A 98 10.57 18.35 38.31
CA ARG A 98 10.54 18.84 36.91
C ARG A 98 11.93 19.16 36.34
N THR A 99 12.91 19.29 37.23
CA THR A 99 14.29 19.71 36.95
C THR A 99 15.19 18.96 37.92
N CYS A 100 16.37 18.52 37.47
CA CYS A 100 17.33 17.85 38.34
C CYS A 100 17.95 18.85 39.35
N PRO A 101 17.95 18.57 40.66
CA PRO A 101 18.52 19.46 41.67
C PRO A 101 20.05 19.46 41.66
N VAL A 102 20.68 18.44 41.06
CA VAL A 102 22.14 18.31 41.00
C VAL A 102 22.73 19.05 39.80
N CYS A 103 22.19 18.84 38.60
CA CYS A 103 22.74 19.43 37.37
C CYS A 103 21.85 20.50 36.71
N GLY A 104 20.64 20.75 37.22
CA GLY A 104 19.72 21.74 36.66
C GLY A 104 19.05 21.35 35.34
N SER A 105 19.28 20.14 34.81
CA SER A 105 18.68 19.71 33.54
C SER A 105 17.15 19.54 33.64
N SER A 106 16.41 19.82 32.58
CA SER A 106 14.96 19.59 32.57
C SER A 106 14.60 18.10 32.48
N LEU A 107 13.69 17.65 33.35
CA LEU A 107 13.17 16.28 33.38
C LEU A 107 11.82 16.14 32.63
N LYS A 108 11.50 17.12 31.77
CA LYS A 108 10.22 17.17 31.03
C LYS A 108 10.23 16.37 29.72
N ASN A 109 11.37 15.81 29.30
CA ASN A 109 11.46 15.01 28.07
C ASN A 109 10.94 13.58 28.27
N VAL A 110 9.66 13.46 28.62
CA VAL A 110 9.02 12.19 28.94
C VAL A 110 8.50 11.52 27.67
N CYS A 111 8.78 10.24 27.53
CA CYS A 111 8.28 9.43 26.43
C CYS A 111 6.76 9.24 26.52
N PRO A 112 5.99 9.55 25.45
CA PRO A 112 4.53 9.39 25.46
C PRO A 112 4.08 7.93 25.37
N VAL A 113 4.98 7.02 24.99
CA VAL A 113 4.67 5.58 24.84
C VAL A 113 4.99 4.82 26.13
N CYS A 114 6.20 4.99 26.68
CA CYS A 114 6.65 4.22 27.84
C CYS A 114 6.75 4.99 29.16
N GLY A 115 6.66 6.33 29.14
CA GLY A 115 6.79 7.15 30.35
C GLY A 115 8.23 7.35 30.86
N LEU A 116 9.24 6.88 30.11
CA LEU A 116 10.65 7.11 30.46
C LEU A 116 11.03 8.60 30.34
N ILE A 117 11.73 9.13 31.33
CA ILE A 117 12.38 10.44 31.29
C ILE A 117 13.68 10.29 30.50
N ASN A 118 13.75 10.92 29.34
CA ASN A 118 14.93 10.87 28.47
C ASN A 118 15.80 12.10 28.67
N HIS A 119 17.03 12.03 28.18
CA HIS A 119 17.93 13.18 28.13
C HIS A 119 17.26 14.36 27.40
N GLU A 120 17.48 15.60 27.86
CA GLU A 120 16.74 16.78 27.40
C GLU A 120 16.87 17.10 25.89
N LYS A 121 17.94 16.61 25.25
CA LYS A 121 18.20 16.76 23.80
C LYS A 121 17.80 15.53 22.98
N SER A 122 17.33 14.45 23.60
CA SER A 122 16.97 13.23 22.87
C SER A 122 15.75 13.43 21.99
N ILE A 123 15.84 12.93 20.76
CA ILE A 123 14.76 12.96 19.76
C ILE A 123 13.91 11.69 19.81
N LEU A 124 14.54 10.55 20.13
CA LEU A 124 13.91 9.25 20.26
C LEU A 124 14.07 8.74 21.70
N CYS A 125 13.09 7.96 22.16
CA CYS A 125 13.17 7.30 23.45
C CYS A 125 14.21 6.18 23.42
N GLN A 126 15.09 6.11 24.42
CA GLN A 126 16.12 5.06 24.49
C GLN A 126 15.56 3.65 24.78
N GLU A 127 14.36 3.54 25.36
CA GLU A 127 13.75 2.23 25.66
C GLU A 127 12.85 1.74 24.53
N CYS A 128 11.92 2.58 24.05
CA CYS A 128 10.93 2.15 23.05
C CYS A 128 11.11 2.77 21.66
N HIS A 129 12.14 3.61 21.46
CA HIS A 129 12.45 4.27 20.19
C HIS A 129 11.33 5.18 19.62
N SER A 130 10.27 5.45 20.39
CA SER A 130 9.22 6.40 19.97
C SER A 130 9.75 7.83 19.97
N LYS A 131 9.17 8.67 19.11
CA LYS A 131 9.51 10.09 19.02
C LYS A 131 9.17 10.85 20.32
N LEU A 132 10.08 11.69 20.77
CA LEU A 132 9.95 12.48 21.99
C LEU A 132 9.36 13.88 21.73
N PRO A 133 8.59 14.44 22.67
CA PRO A 133 7.91 15.71 22.49
C PRO A 133 8.86 16.91 22.55
N SER A 134 9.97 16.82 23.29
CA SER A 134 10.92 17.93 23.44
C SER A 134 12.00 17.97 22.37
N ALA A 135 11.86 17.19 21.28
CA ALA A 135 12.64 17.35 20.07
C ALA A 135 12.46 18.78 19.52
N ARG A 136 13.20 19.75 20.07
CA ARG A 136 13.17 21.13 19.62
C ARG A 136 13.52 21.10 18.14
N LYS A 137 12.61 21.62 17.30
CA LYS A 137 12.87 21.81 15.87
C LYS A 137 14.07 22.76 15.73
N LYS A 138 15.24 22.23 15.37
CA LYS A 138 16.38 22.88 14.69
C LYS A 138 17.53 21.85 14.73
N HIS A 139 18.05 21.31 13.64
CA HIS A 139 18.41 21.96 12.39
C HIS A 139 17.69 21.32 11.19
N LYS A 140 17.10 22.15 10.33
CA LYS A 140 16.91 21.80 8.92
C LYS A 140 18.32 21.48 8.42
N TYR A 141 18.60 20.22 8.06
CA TYR A 141 19.85 19.87 7.39
C TYR A 141 19.99 20.87 6.23
N ARG A 142 20.97 21.79 6.33
CA ARG A 142 21.14 22.83 5.33
C ARG A 142 21.83 22.15 4.16
N ASP A 143 21.01 21.67 3.24
CA ASP A 143 21.37 20.98 1.99
C ASP A 143 22.40 21.74 1.12
N SER A 144 22.70 23.01 1.46
CA SER A 144 23.51 23.91 0.64
C SER A 144 25.04 23.69 0.72
N GLN A 145 25.54 22.57 1.24
CA GLN A 145 26.98 22.26 1.21
C GLN A 145 27.34 20.83 0.81
N ILE A 146 26.38 19.96 0.48
CA ILE A 146 26.69 18.71 -0.22
C ILE A 146 26.85 19.05 -1.70
N LYS A 147 28.09 19.31 -2.12
CA LYS A 147 28.43 19.15 -3.54
C LYS A 147 28.36 17.64 -3.80
N HIS A 148 27.30 17.17 -4.46
CA HIS A 148 27.30 15.82 -5.01
C HIS A 148 28.51 15.73 -5.95
N GLY A 149 29.59 15.10 -5.48
CA GLY A 149 30.64 14.59 -6.34
C GLY A 149 29.97 13.63 -7.32
N LYS A 150 30.29 13.76 -8.61
CA LYS A 150 29.80 12.84 -9.64
C LYS A 150 30.16 11.41 -9.23
N GLY A 151 29.16 10.55 -9.34
CA GLY A 151 29.10 9.28 -8.62
C GLY A 151 30.08 8.23 -9.08
N GLU A 152 30.32 7.30 -8.15
CA GLU A 152 30.40 5.87 -8.42
C GLU A 152 30.27 5.14 -7.09
N ASP A 153 29.02 4.89 -6.71
CA ASP A 153 28.64 4.21 -5.47
C ASP A 153 28.86 2.71 -5.64
N TYR A 154 30.10 2.25 -5.42
CA TYR A 154 30.35 0.83 -5.11
C TYR A 154 29.79 0.56 -3.71
N TRP A 155 28.61 -0.05 -3.64
CA TRP A 155 28.04 -0.60 -2.42
C TRP A 155 28.94 -1.73 -1.93
N MET A 156 29.64 -1.52 -0.81
CA MET A 156 30.34 -2.62 -0.12
C MET A 156 29.30 -3.59 0.45
N GLU A 157 29.28 -4.80 -0.08
CA GLU A 157 28.64 -5.95 0.52
C GLU A 157 29.39 -6.35 1.80
N PHE A 158 28.67 -6.38 2.93
CA PHE A 158 29.01 -7.16 4.12
C PHE A 158 27.72 -7.68 4.74
#